data_AF-A0A0C9YNG6-F1
#
_entry.id   AF-A0A0C9YNG6-F1
#
_cell.length_a   1.000
_cell.length_b   1.000
_cell.length_c   1.000
_cell.angle_alpha   90.00
_cell.angle_beta   90.00
_cell.angle_gamma   90.00
#
_symmetry.space_group_name_H-M   'P 1'
#
loop_
_entity.id
_entity.type
_entity.pdbx_description
1 polymer ?
#
loop_
_entity_poly.entity_id
_entity_poly.type
_entity_poly.pdbx_seq_one_letter_code
_entity_poly.pdbx_strand_id
1 'polypeptide(L)'
;MTPDEKEAATEDAMKDLREHHENKALATHNIPTSSFHDLHVTLDTITHEHPFVYVTDEVVANYFHTLTKATIVHFAAWFKALCIAGVSRLVSNYKESFLALKKETTSLISQKLSEATQMLVSKMFYTNFDSQITVKHSVIVINWPLKVFSSLSDIRLMMELKVLYNTWKTRTTTFHKLTPAEWEDWEATCFNACMAKSQADVDLQPQMDYSIVQSMTASPCLPSRSSQSPLPTPTPSLQFDGHSTGPTFASFRLSMTQTASTWVITNAMTISGTDGQSVK
;
A
#
# COMPACT_ATOMS: atom_id res chain seq x y z
N MET A 1 11.47 24.27 43.21
CA MET A 1 11.37 22.88 42.74
C MET A 1 12.76 22.35 42.47
N THR A 2 13.28 21.57 43.41
CA THR A 2 14.60 20.93 43.28
C THR A 2 14.52 19.76 42.29
N PRO A 3 15.64 19.34 41.69
CA PRO A 3 15.66 18.17 40.80
C PRO A 3 15.07 16.91 41.48
N ASP A 4 15.36 16.70 42.76
CA ASP A 4 14.84 15.58 43.55
C ASP A 4 13.31 15.62 43.70
N GLU A 5 12.73 16.82 43.80
CA GLU A 5 11.28 17.03 43.90
C GLU A 5 10.57 16.76 42.56
N LYS A 6 11.27 16.92 41.43
CA LYS A 6 10.75 16.56 40.10
C LYS A 6 10.76 15.06 39.87
N GLU A 7 11.81 14.38 40.31
CA GLU A 7 11.95 12.92 40.16
C GLU A 7 10.86 12.19 40.96
N ALA A 8 10.66 12.57 42.23
CA ALA A 8 9.62 12.03 43.09
C ALA A 8 8.19 12.25 42.52
N ALA A 9 7.93 13.40 41.88
CA ALA A 9 6.64 13.68 41.27
C ALA A 9 6.39 12.85 39.98
N THR A 10 7.45 12.44 39.28
CA THR A 10 7.33 11.64 38.04
C THR A 10 7.25 10.14 38.29
N GLU A 11 7.75 9.66 39.42
CA GLU A 11 7.76 8.23 39.76
C GLU A 11 6.35 7.64 39.89
N ASP A 12 5.46 8.36 40.58
CA ASP A 12 4.07 7.93 40.80
C ASP A 12 3.29 7.84 39.48
N ALA A 13 3.45 8.84 38.60
CA ALA A 13 2.83 8.83 37.27
C ALA A 13 3.35 7.69 36.36
N MET A 14 4.64 7.35 36.46
CA MET A 14 5.23 6.23 35.70
C MET A 14 4.75 4.87 36.21
N LYS A 15 4.47 4.75 37.51
CA LYS A 15 3.89 3.55 38.10
C LYS A 15 2.45 3.33 37.62
N ASP A 16 1.61 4.36 37.66
CA ASP A 16 0.22 4.29 37.15
C ASP A 16 0.16 3.91 35.67
N LEU A 17 1.06 4.47 34.85
CA LEU A 17 1.17 4.12 33.44
C LEU A 17 1.53 2.65 33.25
N ARG A 18 2.48 2.13 34.03
CA ARG A 18 2.88 0.72 33.98
C ARG A 18 1.72 -0.20 34.37
N GLU A 19 1.03 0.10 35.47
CA GLU A 19 -0.13 -0.66 35.92
C GLU A 19 -1.26 -0.64 34.87
N HIS A 20 -1.49 0.50 34.22
CA HIS A 20 -2.47 0.60 33.13
C HIS A 20 -2.05 -0.23 31.90
N HIS A 21 -0.75 -0.26 31.56
CA HIS A 21 -0.23 -1.11 30.48
C HIS A 21 -0.36 -2.61 30.80
N GLU A 22 -0.09 -3.01 32.04
CA GLU A 22 -0.22 -4.40 32.50
C GLU A 22 -1.69 -4.82 32.58
N ASN A 23 -2.58 -3.99 33.14
CA ASN A 23 -4.03 -4.25 33.13
C ASN A 23 -4.58 -4.34 31.71
N LYS A 24 -4.10 -3.53 30.78
CA LYS A 24 -4.52 -3.62 29.37
C LYS A 24 -3.98 -4.87 28.67
N ALA A 25 -2.80 -5.36 29.05
CA ALA A 25 -2.23 -6.59 28.53
C ALA A 25 -2.92 -7.85 29.09
N LEU A 26 -3.33 -7.80 30.36
CA LEU A 26 -4.03 -8.90 31.06
C LEU A 26 -5.55 -8.87 30.86
N ALA A 27 -6.11 -7.73 30.45
CA ALA A 27 -7.49 -7.67 29.97
C ALA A 27 -7.58 -8.46 28.66
N THR A 28 -7.74 -9.78 28.79
CA THR A 28 -8.27 -10.65 27.75
C THR A 28 -9.47 -9.92 27.19
N HIS A 29 -9.40 -9.55 25.91
CA HIS A 29 -10.44 -8.81 25.24
C HIS A 29 -11.72 -9.63 25.40
N ASN A 30 -12.55 -9.29 26.40
CA ASN A 30 -13.83 -9.91 26.66
C ASN A 30 -14.72 -9.43 25.52
N ILE A 31 -14.52 -10.03 24.34
CA ILE A 31 -15.54 -10.06 23.32
C ILE A 31 -16.74 -10.66 24.06
N PRO A 32 -17.84 -9.92 24.23
CA PRO A 32 -18.97 -10.41 25.00
C PRO A 32 -19.33 -11.79 24.46
N THR A 33 -19.30 -12.82 25.30
CA THR A 33 -19.60 -14.21 24.90
C THR A 33 -21.00 -14.32 24.28
N SER A 34 -21.88 -13.34 24.56
CA SER A 34 -23.16 -13.12 23.91
C SER A 34 -23.04 -12.87 22.40
N SER A 35 -22.00 -12.18 21.94
CA SER A 35 -21.75 -11.91 20.51
C SER A 35 -21.48 -13.20 19.71
N PHE A 36 -20.96 -14.24 20.35
CA PHE A 36 -20.73 -15.54 19.73
C PHE A 36 -22.01 -16.39 19.67
N HIS A 37 -22.88 -16.31 20.68
CA HIS A 37 -24.18 -16.98 20.64
C HIS A 37 -25.06 -16.42 19.52
N ASP A 38 -24.98 -15.11 19.29
CA ASP A 38 -25.72 -14.45 18.21
C ASP A 38 -25.23 -14.88 16.82
N LEU A 39 -23.93 -15.11 16.64
CA LEU A 39 -23.37 -15.60 15.38
C LEU A 39 -23.79 -17.04 15.04
N HIS A 40 -23.86 -17.94 16.03
CA HIS A 40 -24.29 -19.32 15.79
C HIS A 40 -25.79 -19.40 15.50
N VAL A 41 -26.63 -18.65 16.24
CA VAL A 41 -28.07 -18.56 15.96
C VAL A 41 -28.32 -17.91 14.60
N THR A 42 -27.56 -16.86 14.27
CA THR A 42 -27.63 -16.22 12.95
C THR A 42 -27.17 -17.17 11.85
N LEU A 43 -26.10 -17.94 12.06
CA LEU A 43 -25.64 -18.95 11.09
C LEU A 43 -26.65 -20.07 10.89
N ASP A 44 -27.21 -20.63 11.96
CA ASP A 44 -28.26 -21.66 11.86
C ASP A 44 -29.47 -21.13 11.10
N THR A 45 -29.92 -19.91 11.41
CA THR A 45 -31.02 -19.25 10.69
C THR A 45 -30.68 -19.04 9.20
N ILE A 46 -29.43 -18.66 8.88
CA ILE A 46 -28.96 -18.52 7.50
C ILE A 46 -28.92 -19.87 6.78
N THR A 47 -28.48 -20.94 7.46
CA THR A 47 -28.39 -22.28 6.86
C THR A 47 -29.76 -22.88 6.57
N HIS A 48 -30.80 -22.48 7.31
CA HIS A 48 -32.16 -22.97 7.12
C HIS A 48 -33.00 -22.13 6.17
N GLU A 49 -32.67 -20.86 6.00
CA GLU A 49 -33.35 -20.00 5.05
C GLU A 49 -32.58 -19.89 3.73
N HIS A 50 -32.71 -20.91 2.89
CA HIS A 50 -32.24 -20.85 1.51
C HIS A 50 -32.88 -19.65 0.78
N PRO A 51 -32.09 -18.81 0.09
CA PRO A 51 -32.63 -17.69 -0.65
C PRO A 51 -33.53 -18.21 -1.77
N PHE A 52 -34.78 -17.74 -1.79
CA PHE A 52 -35.68 -18.01 -2.90
C PHE A 52 -35.27 -17.18 -4.10
N VAL A 53 -34.94 -17.86 -5.20
CA VAL A 53 -34.54 -17.24 -6.45
C VAL A 53 -35.58 -17.58 -7.50
N TYR A 54 -36.15 -16.55 -8.11
CA TYR A 54 -37.01 -16.70 -9.29
C TYR A 54 -36.19 -16.34 -10.53
N VAL A 55 -36.12 -17.26 -11.48
CA VAL A 55 -35.49 -17.04 -12.78
C VAL A 55 -36.55 -17.27 -13.85
N THR A 56 -36.68 -16.34 -14.79
CA THR A 56 -37.70 -16.40 -15.85
C THR A 56 -37.39 -17.46 -16.90
N ASP A 57 -36.10 -17.69 -17.19
CA ASP A 57 -35.63 -18.62 -18.23
C ASP A 57 -34.24 -19.17 -17.88
N GLU A 58 -33.95 -20.43 -18.25
CA GLU A 58 -32.64 -21.07 -18.11
C GLU A 58 -31.53 -20.34 -18.90
N VAL A 59 -31.84 -19.70 -20.01
CA VAL A 59 -30.88 -18.90 -20.79
C VAL A 59 -30.34 -17.74 -19.94
N VAL A 60 -31.20 -17.11 -19.14
CA VAL A 60 -30.78 -16.05 -18.20
C VAL A 60 -29.88 -16.63 -17.10
N ALA A 61 -30.20 -17.82 -16.60
CA ALA A 61 -29.35 -18.52 -15.63
C ALA A 61 -27.95 -18.83 -16.18
N ASN A 62 -27.88 -19.32 -17.41
CA ASN A 62 -26.63 -19.66 -18.09
C ASN A 62 -25.80 -18.40 -18.41
N TYR A 63 -26.45 -17.32 -18.85
CA TYR A 63 -25.78 -16.04 -19.07
C TYR A 63 -25.20 -15.49 -17.76
N PHE A 64 -25.98 -15.52 -16.67
CA PHE A 64 -25.53 -15.10 -15.35
C PHE A 64 -24.33 -15.93 -14.86
N HIS A 65 -24.39 -17.25 -15.04
CA HIS A 65 -23.28 -18.14 -14.68
C HIS A 65 -22.02 -17.84 -15.48
N THR A 66 -22.16 -17.54 -16.77
CA THR A 66 -21.03 -17.19 -17.64
C THR A 66 -20.33 -15.91 -17.17
N LEU A 67 -21.11 -14.90 -16.76
CA LEU A 67 -20.63 -13.59 -16.30
C LEU A 67 -19.98 -13.67 -14.91
N THR A 68 -20.64 -14.33 -13.97
CA THR A 68 -20.25 -14.32 -12.55
C THR A 68 -19.40 -15.51 -12.13
N LYS A 69 -19.34 -16.56 -12.97
CA LYS A 69 -18.77 -17.87 -12.64
C LYS A 69 -19.41 -18.53 -11.41
N ALA A 70 -20.64 -18.15 -11.06
CA ALA A 70 -21.41 -18.70 -9.95
C ALA A 70 -22.86 -18.99 -10.37
N THR A 71 -23.52 -19.94 -9.74
CA THR A 71 -24.97 -20.15 -9.96
C THR A 71 -25.76 -19.01 -9.31
N ILE A 72 -26.96 -18.70 -9.80
CA ILE A 72 -27.78 -17.61 -9.23
C ILE A 72 -28.10 -17.89 -7.76
N VAL A 73 -28.38 -19.15 -7.40
CA VAL A 73 -28.63 -19.55 -6.01
C VAL A 73 -27.40 -19.31 -5.13
N HIS A 74 -26.20 -19.69 -5.60
CA HIS A 74 -24.96 -19.44 -4.86
C HIS A 74 -24.68 -17.94 -4.71
N PHE A 75 -24.94 -17.16 -5.76
CA PHE A 75 -24.81 -15.70 -5.70
C PHE A 75 -25.81 -15.08 -4.72
N ALA A 76 -27.08 -15.51 -4.74
CA ALA A 76 -28.09 -15.03 -3.80
C ALA A 76 -27.75 -15.38 -2.35
N ALA A 77 -27.20 -16.58 -2.11
CA ALA A 77 -26.72 -16.98 -0.79
C ALA A 77 -25.54 -16.11 -0.34
N TRP A 78 -24.57 -15.88 -1.23
CA TRP A 78 -23.44 -14.98 -0.97
C TRP A 78 -23.89 -13.54 -0.70
N PHE A 79 -24.86 -13.03 -1.46
CA PHE A 79 -25.41 -11.70 -1.27
C PHE A 79 -26.19 -11.57 0.05
N LYS A 80 -27.01 -12.57 0.42
CA LYS A 80 -27.68 -12.62 1.73
C LYS A 80 -26.64 -12.61 2.86
N ALA A 81 -25.60 -13.44 2.75
CA ALA A 81 -24.51 -13.46 3.71
C ALA A 81 -23.80 -12.10 3.81
N LEU A 82 -23.59 -11.41 2.68
CA LEU A 82 -23.04 -10.06 2.64
C LEU A 82 -23.96 -9.03 3.35
N CYS A 83 -25.27 -9.11 3.16
CA CYS A 83 -26.23 -8.24 3.83
C CYS A 83 -26.20 -8.44 5.35
N ILE A 84 -26.08 -9.69 5.82
CA ILE A 84 -26.07 -10.01 7.26
C ILE A 84 -24.73 -9.65 7.89
N ALA A 85 -23.62 -9.98 7.23
CA ALA A 85 -22.29 -9.59 7.70
C ALA A 85 -22.07 -8.07 7.66
N GLY A 86 -22.80 -7.37 6.78
CA GLY A 86 -22.60 -5.97 6.47
C GLY A 86 -21.37 -5.76 5.57
N VAL A 87 -21.49 -4.85 4.60
CA VAL A 87 -20.42 -4.49 3.66
C VAL A 87 -19.15 -4.03 4.39
N SER A 88 -19.31 -3.42 5.58
CA SER A 88 -18.21 -2.98 6.44
C SER A 88 -17.26 -4.11 6.82
N ARG A 89 -17.76 -5.32 7.10
CA ARG A 89 -16.90 -6.46 7.48
C ARG A 89 -16.06 -6.96 6.31
N LEU A 90 -16.59 -6.92 5.09
CA LEU A 90 -15.83 -7.32 3.91
C LEU A 90 -14.67 -6.34 3.63
N VAL A 91 -14.95 -5.03 3.72
CA VAL A 91 -13.93 -3.99 3.52
C VAL A 91 -12.87 -4.04 4.62
N SER A 92 -13.29 -4.24 5.88
CA SER A 92 -12.38 -4.40 7.02
C SER A 92 -11.49 -5.64 6.85
N ASN A 93 -12.04 -6.79 6.44
CA ASN A 93 -11.27 -7.99 6.18
C ASN A 93 -10.20 -7.77 5.09
N TYR A 94 -10.55 -7.09 3.99
CA TYR A 94 -9.55 -6.78 2.96
C TYR A 94 -8.42 -5.89 3.50
N LYS A 95 -8.75 -4.84 4.27
CA LYS A 95 -7.74 -3.96 4.89
C LYS A 95 -6.87 -4.72 5.88
N GLU A 96 -7.46 -5.56 6.72
CA GLU A 96 -6.75 -6.41 7.68
C GLU A 96 -5.83 -7.40 6.98
N SER A 97 -6.35 -8.12 5.97
CA SER A 97 -5.58 -9.04 5.14
C SER A 97 -4.41 -8.33 4.44
N PHE A 98 -4.62 -7.11 3.98
CA PHE A 98 -3.60 -6.30 3.33
C PHE A 98 -2.50 -5.88 4.31
N LEU A 99 -2.88 -5.43 5.52
CA LEU A 99 -1.93 -5.08 6.58
C LEU A 99 -1.16 -6.30 7.10
N ALA A 100 -1.83 -7.43 7.26
CA ALA A 100 -1.22 -8.70 7.64
C ALA A 100 -0.17 -9.13 6.61
N LEU A 101 -0.51 -9.07 5.32
CA LEU A 101 0.42 -9.40 4.25
C LEU A 101 1.60 -8.41 4.18
N LYS A 102 1.38 -7.12 4.42
CA LYS A 102 2.48 -6.14 4.52
C LYS A 102 3.43 -6.48 5.66
N LYS A 103 2.90 -6.82 6.83
CA LYS A 103 3.70 -7.23 7.99
C LYS A 103 4.53 -8.47 7.68
N GLU A 104 3.90 -9.50 7.11
CA GLU A 104 4.58 -10.74 6.75
C GLU A 104 5.68 -10.50 5.71
N THR A 105 5.38 -9.73 4.66
CA THR A 105 6.35 -9.37 3.62
C THR A 105 7.52 -8.56 4.19
N THR A 106 7.25 -7.62 5.11
CA THR A 106 8.29 -6.85 5.80
C THR A 106 9.22 -7.77 6.59
N SER A 107 8.64 -8.71 7.35
CA SER A 107 9.41 -9.69 8.14
C SER A 107 10.27 -10.57 7.24
N LEU A 108 9.71 -11.06 6.13
CA LEU A 108 10.41 -11.91 5.17
C LEU A 108 11.58 -11.16 4.52
N ILE A 109 11.38 -9.92 4.09
CA ILE A 109 12.44 -9.13 3.46
C ILE A 109 13.55 -8.80 4.46
N SER A 110 13.21 -8.39 5.69
CA SER A 110 14.20 -8.15 6.74
C SER A 110 15.01 -9.42 7.06
N GLN A 111 14.35 -10.57 7.13
CA GLN A 111 15.03 -11.86 7.31
C GLN A 111 15.97 -12.18 6.14
N LYS A 112 15.53 -11.98 4.90
CA LYS A 112 16.38 -12.23 3.71
C LYS A 112 17.57 -11.28 3.65
N LEU A 113 17.40 -10.05 4.10
CA LEU A 113 18.47 -9.08 4.18
C LEU A 113 19.52 -9.48 5.23
N SER A 114 19.08 -9.88 6.43
CA SER A 114 20.01 -10.32 7.47
C SER A 114 20.73 -11.63 7.10
N GLU A 115 20.07 -12.54 6.41
CA GLU A 115 20.68 -13.76 5.83
C GLU A 115 21.80 -13.40 4.85
N ALA A 116 21.58 -12.43 3.96
CA ALA A 116 22.57 -12.03 2.95
C ALA A 116 23.75 -11.24 3.53
N THR A 117 23.50 -10.34 4.50
CA THR A 117 24.56 -9.54 5.13
C THR A 117 25.34 -10.31 6.20
N GLN A 118 24.77 -11.41 6.73
CA GLN A 118 25.25 -12.12 7.92
C GLN A 118 25.34 -11.20 9.16
N MET A 119 24.56 -10.11 9.17
CA MET A 119 24.50 -9.11 10.24
C MET A 119 23.06 -8.71 10.53
N LEU A 120 22.81 -8.27 11.76
CA LEU A 120 21.50 -7.73 12.14
C LEU A 120 21.34 -6.30 11.59
N VAL A 121 20.65 -6.18 10.46
CA VAL A 121 20.24 -4.88 9.92
C VAL A 121 18.95 -4.45 10.60
N SER A 122 19.00 -3.39 11.40
CA SER A 122 17.85 -2.92 12.21
C SER A 122 16.62 -2.57 11.37
N LYS A 123 16.83 -1.96 10.20
CA LYS A 123 15.76 -1.48 9.33
C LYS A 123 16.21 -1.46 7.88
N MET A 124 15.32 -1.85 6.97
CA MET A 124 15.53 -1.70 5.54
C MET A 124 15.25 -0.26 5.08
N PHE A 125 16.20 0.36 4.38
CA PHE A 125 16.08 1.70 3.82
C PHE A 125 15.80 1.62 2.32
N TYR A 126 14.60 2.04 1.90
CA TYR A 126 14.24 2.06 0.47
C TYR A 126 14.70 3.35 -0.21
N THR A 127 14.68 4.47 0.51
CA THR A 127 15.25 5.74 0.05
C THR A 127 16.75 5.74 0.29
N ASN A 128 17.51 6.04 -0.77
CA ASN A 128 18.97 5.97 -0.77
C ASN A 128 19.47 4.57 -0.33
N PHE A 129 18.81 3.52 -0.83
CA PHE A 129 19.20 2.13 -0.57
C PHE A 129 20.69 1.93 -0.85
N ASP A 130 21.17 2.46 -1.96
CA ASP A 130 22.57 2.36 -2.38
C ASP A 130 23.52 2.92 -1.31
N SER A 131 23.26 4.13 -0.81
CA SER A 131 24.13 4.78 0.18
C SER A 131 24.03 4.16 1.58
N GLN A 132 22.85 3.70 1.98
CA GLN A 132 22.61 3.24 3.35
C GLN A 132 22.81 1.74 3.55
N ILE A 133 22.54 0.94 2.51
CA ILE A 133 22.62 -0.52 2.56
C ILE A 133 23.79 -1.00 1.69
N THR A 134 23.81 -0.64 0.41
CA THR A 134 24.80 -1.19 -0.53
C THR A 134 26.23 -0.77 -0.17
N VAL A 135 26.49 0.50 0.13
CA VAL A 135 27.83 0.98 0.57
C VAL A 135 28.31 0.33 1.87
N LYS A 136 27.40 0.06 2.81
CA LYS A 136 27.79 -0.46 4.13
C LYS A 136 27.95 -1.97 4.16
N HIS A 137 27.15 -2.68 3.36
CA HIS A 137 27.03 -4.13 3.44
C HIS A 137 27.39 -4.85 2.14
N SER A 138 27.69 -4.10 1.07
CA SER A 138 27.95 -4.62 -0.28
C SER A 138 26.85 -5.53 -0.78
N VAL A 139 25.58 -5.16 -0.54
CA VAL A 139 24.41 -5.93 -0.96
C VAL A 139 23.55 -5.14 -1.95
N ILE A 140 23.14 -5.81 -3.02
CA ILE A 140 22.18 -5.29 -4.02
C ILE A 140 20.94 -6.18 -4.10
N VAL A 141 19.84 -5.64 -4.61
CA VAL A 141 18.60 -6.40 -4.87
C VAL A 141 18.55 -6.81 -6.34
N ILE A 142 18.40 -8.10 -6.61
CA ILE A 142 18.29 -8.63 -7.98
C ILE A 142 16.84 -9.10 -8.24
N ASN A 143 16.36 -8.92 -9.47
CA ASN A 143 15.03 -9.35 -9.94
C ASN A 143 13.88 -8.76 -9.11
N TRP A 144 13.90 -7.45 -8.86
CA TRP A 144 12.76 -6.78 -8.24
C TRP A 144 11.54 -6.85 -9.17
N PRO A 145 10.36 -7.31 -8.70
CA PRO A 145 9.25 -7.63 -9.60
C PRO A 145 8.40 -6.42 -9.99
N LEU A 146 8.55 -5.29 -9.29
CA LEU A 146 7.79 -4.07 -9.57
C LEU A 146 8.62 -3.13 -10.44
N LYS A 147 7.94 -2.24 -11.17
CA LYS A 147 8.62 -1.26 -12.06
C LYS A 147 9.52 -0.29 -11.30
N VAL A 148 9.16 0.02 -10.05
CA VAL A 148 9.86 0.97 -9.20
C VAL A 148 10.24 0.27 -7.90
N PHE A 149 11.47 0.48 -7.45
CA PHE A 149 11.94 0.04 -6.14
C PHE A 149 11.39 1.00 -5.08
N SER A 150 10.41 0.55 -4.29
CA SER A 150 9.67 1.40 -3.35
C SER A 150 9.41 0.70 -2.02
N SER A 151 9.05 1.49 -1.01
CA SER A 151 8.70 0.95 0.30
C SER A 151 7.38 0.19 0.26
N LEU A 152 7.20 -0.77 1.17
CA LEU A 152 5.93 -1.49 1.33
C LEU A 152 4.77 -0.57 1.70
N SER A 153 5.03 0.60 2.30
CA SER A 153 4.01 1.60 2.60
C SER A 153 3.42 2.21 1.33
N ASP A 154 4.24 2.40 0.29
CA ASP A 154 3.86 3.03 -0.97
C ASP A 154 3.04 2.09 -1.88
N ILE A 155 3.17 0.77 -1.68
CA ILE A 155 2.37 -0.22 -2.41
C ILE A 155 0.92 -0.15 -1.95
N ARG A 156 0.01 0.19 -2.87
CA ARG A 156 -1.44 0.35 -2.61
C ARG A 156 -2.28 -0.84 -3.08
N LEU A 157 -1.74 -1.66 -3.98
CA LEU A 157 -2.50 -2.75 -4.60
C LEU A 157 -2.13 -4.10 -3.96
N MET A 158 -3.16 -4.87 -3.57
CA MET A 158 -2.98 -6.22 -3.00
C MET A 158 -2.26 -7.16 -3.97
N MET A 159 -2.53 -7.04 -5.28
CA MET A 159 -1.89 -7.89 -6.29
C MET A 159 -0.38 -7.66 -6.35
N GLU A 160 0.07 -6.39 -6.38
CA GLU A 160 1.50 -6.05 -6.39
C GLU A 160 2.20 -6.56 -5.12
N LEU A 161 1.54 -6.42 -3.97
CA LEU A 161 2.06 -6.92 -2.70
C LEU A 161 2.18 -8.46 -2.68
N LYS A 162 1.19 -9.18 -3.22
CA LYS A 162 1.24 -10.65 -3.36
C LYS A 162 2.33 -11.11 -4.30
N VAL A 163 2.49 -10.44 -5.45
CA VAL A 163 3.57 -10.72 -6.40
C VAL A 163 4.92 -10.55 -5.69
N LEU A 164 5.11 -9.41 -5.01
CA LEU A 164 6.34 -9.14 -4.26
C LEU A 164 6.61 -10.19 -3.18
N TYR A 165 5.62 -10.52 -2.36
CA TYR A 165 5.75 -11.57 -1.34
C TYR A 165 6.16 -12.92 -1.96
N ASN A 166 5.50 -13.32 -3.05
CA ASN A 166 5.77 -14.59 -3.71
C ASN A 166 7.15 -14.62 -4.37
N THR A 167 7.64 -13.53 -4.97
CA THR A 167 8.98 -13.52 -5.58
C THR A 167 10.08 -13.63 -4.53
N TRP A 168 9.91 -13.03 -3.35
CA TRP A 168 10.82 -13.23 -2.21
C TRP A 168 10.74 -14.66 -1.66
N LYS A 169 9.54 -15.21 -1.51
CA LYS A 169 9.32 -16.57 -0.99
C LYS A 169 9.90 -17.65 -1.91
N THR A 170 9.74 -17.48 -3.22
CA THR A 170 10.28 -18.39 -4.25
C THR A 170 11.75 -18.16 -4.56
N ARG A 171 12.39 -17.14 -3.93
CA ARG A 171 13.78 -16.73 -4.20
C ARG A 171 14.02 -16.27 -5.63
N THR A 172 12.98 -15.78 -6.32
CA THR A 172 13.15 -15.11 -7.61
C THR A 172 13.82 -13.76 -7.38
N THR A 173 13.36 -13.02 -6.38
CA THR A 173 13.99 -11.79 -5.88
C THR A 173 14.91 -12.15 -4.71
N THR A 174 16.16 -11.73 -4.78
CA THR A 174 17.17 -12.04 -3.75
C THR A 174 18.07 -10.85 -3.46
N PHE A 175 18.59 -10.82 -2.24
CA PHE A 175 19.73 -9.97 -1.90
C PHE A 175 21.01 -10.68 -2.33
N HIS A 176 21.76 -10.04 -3.23
CA HIS A 176 23.05 -10.55 -3.70
C HIS A 176 24.16 -9.77 -3.02
N LYS A 177 25.08 -10.50 -2.38
CA LYS A 177 26.27 -9.92 -1.77
C LYS A 177 27.35 -9.83 -2.84
N LEU A 178 27.76 -8.61 -3.15
CA LEU A 178 28.78 -8.32 -4.14
C LEU A 178 30.13 -8.84 -3.65
N THR A 179 30.83 -9.53 -4.54
CA THR A 179 32.24 -9.84 -4.41
C THR A 179 33.09 -8.57 -4.59
N PRO A 180 34.36 -8.56 -4.18
CA PRO A 180 35.22 -7.38 -4.33
C PRO A 180 35.33 -6.87 -5.77
N ALA A 181 35.37 -7.78 -6.75
CA ALA A 181 35.41 -7.41 -8.17
C ALA A 181 34.09 -6.77 -8.63
N GLU A 182 32.95 -7.39 -8.29
CA GLU A 182 31.63 -6.81 -8.61
C GLU A 182 31.41 -5.47 -7.89
N TRP A 183 32.02 -5.28 -6.72
CA TRP A 183 31.96 -4.02 -5.96
C TRP A 183 32.66 -2.89 -6.70
N GLU A 184 33.86 -3.11 -7.23
CA GLU A 184 34.60 -2.12 -8.02
C GLU A 184 33.83 -1.74 -9.29
N ASP A 185 33.26 -2.71 -10.00
CA ASP A 185 32.43 -2.48 -11.18
C ASP A 185 31.16 -1.67 -10.85
N TRP A 186 30.52 -2.00 -9.73
CA TRP A 186 29.35 -1.27 -9.25
C TRP A 186 29.71 0.17 -8.87
N GLU A 187 30.81 0.39 -8.15
CA GLU A 187 31.27 1.72 -7.76
C GLU A 187 31.62 2.58 -8.98
N ALA A 188 32.33 2.02 -9.97
CA ALA A 188 32.61 2.70 -11.23
C ALA A 188 31.33 3.08 -11.98
N THR A 189 30.33 2.19 -12.01
CA THR A 189 29.03 2.45 -12.64
C THR A 189 28.26 3.56 -11.92
N CYS A 190 28.22 3.52 -10.59
CA CYS A 190 27.59 4.56 -9.77
C CYS A 190 28.28 5.91 -9.93
N PHE A 191 29.62 5.94 -9.98
CA PHE A 191 30.40 7.15 -10.23
C PHE A 191 30.11 7.75 -11.61
N ASN A 192 30.13 6.93 -12.66
CA ASN A 192 29.81 7.37 -14.02
C ASN A 192 28.38 7.89 -14.13
N ALA A 193 27.40 7.23 -13.48
CA ALA A 193 26.01 7.70 -13.45
C ALA A 193 25.85 9.02 -12.68
N CYS A 194 26.64 9.25 -11.63
CA CYS A 194 26.68 10.52 -10.91
C CYS A 194 27.23 11.65 -11.81
N MET A 195 28.35 11.39 -12.50
CA MET A 195 28.95 12.36 -13.43
C MET A 195 28.03 12.73 -14.60
N ALA A 196 27.31 11.75 -15.16
CA ALA A 196 26.35 12.00 -16.24
C ALA A 196 25.19 12.91 -15.81
N LYS A 197 24.72 12.77 -14.55
CA LYS A 197 23.66 13.64 -14.01
C LYS A 197 24.13 15.09 -13.85
N SER A 198 25.37 15.31 -13.42
CA SER A 198 25.93 16.66 -13.29
C SER A 198 26.11 17.37 -14.64
N GLN A 199 26.33 16.63 -15.73
CA GLN A 199 26.40 17.23 -17.08
C GLN A 199 25.03 17.59 -17.65
N ALA A 200 24.01 16.76 -17.40
CA ALA A 200 22.66 17.01 -17.91
C ALA A 200 22.00 18.27 -17.31
N ASP A 201 22.37 18.66 -16.09
CA ASP A 201 21.82 19.84 -15.42
C ASP A 201 22.43 21.17 -15.93
N VAL A 202 23.60 21.11 -16.58
CA VAL A 202 24.30 22.30 -17.11
C VAL A 202 23.72 22.74 -18.46
N ASP A 203 23.07 21.84 -19.21
CA ASP A 203 22.51 22.13 -20.54
C ASP A 203 21.09 22.74 -20.52
N LEU A 204 20.54 22.94 -19.31
CA LEU A 204 19.35 23.75 -19.08
C LEU A 204 19.73 25.13 -18.50
N GLN A 205 20.83 25.73 -18.97
CA GLN A 205 20.92 27.18 -18.86
C GLN A 205 19.69 27.78 -19.55
N PRO A 206 18.88 28.60 -18.85
CA PRO A 206 17.88 29.40 -19.52
C PRO A 206 18.61 30.18 -20.60
N GLN A 207 18.18 30.05 -21.87
CA GLN A 207 18.32 31.18 -22.78
C GLN A 207 17.63 32.35 -22.09
N MET A 208 18.39 33.12 -21.33
CA MET A 208 18.02 34.47 -20.97
C MET A 208 17.98 35.21 -22.29
N ASP A 209 16.76 35.30 -22.82
CA ASP A 209 16.43 36.12 -23.98
C ASP A 209 16.60 37.58 -23.56
N TYR A 210 17.86 38.03 -23.52
CA TYR A 210 18.23 39.43 -23.30
C TYR A 210 17.95 40.21 -24.58
N SER A 211 16.67 40.37 -24.92
CA SER A 211 16.20 41.34 -25.90
C SER A 211 15.52 42.49 -25.16
N ILE A 212 16.32 43.41 -24.61
CA ILE A 212 15.87 44.73 -24.17
C ILE A 212 16.27 45.74 -25.26
N VAL A 213 15.30 46.26 -26.02
CA VAL A 213 15.25 47.66 -26.47
C VAL A 213 13.79 48.13 -26.57
N GLN A 214 13.36 48.88 -25.55
CA GLN A 214 12.76 50.23 -25.64
C GLN A 214 11.50 50.47 -26.50
N SER A 215 10.36 50.66 -25.84
CA SER A 215 9.34 51.61 -26.29
C SER A 215 8.62 52.23 -25.09
N MET A 216 8.75 53.55 -24.96
CA MET A 216 7.98 54.37 -24.02
C MET A 216 6.66 54.75 -24.67
N THR A 217 5.53 54.45 -24.04
CA THR A 217 4.28 55.19 -24.24
C THR A 217 3.42 55.13 -22.97
N ALA A 218 2.76 56.25 -22.71
CA ALA A 218 2.21 56.68 -21.44
C ALA A 218 0.76 56.22 -21.16
N SER A 219 0.36 56.37 -19.89
CA SER A 219 -1.01 56.61 -19.35
C SER A 219 -1.99 55.41 -19.24
N PRO A 220 -3.07 55.50 -18.40
CA PRO A 220 -3.30 56.27 -17.17
C PRO A 220 -3.88 55.44 -15.99
N CYS A 221 -4.06 56.13 -14.87
CA CYS A 221 -4.46 55.74 -13.51
C CYS A 221 -5.86 55.09 -13.29
N LEU A 222 -6.00 54.56 -12.06
CA LEU A 222 -7.20 54.37 -11.17
C LEU A 222 -7.88 52.98 -11.13
N PRO A 223 -8.60 52.63 -10.04
CA PRO A 223 -8.27 52.83 -8.62
C PRO A 223 -8.45 51.56 -7.76
N SER A 224 -7.85 51.64 -6.57
CA SER A 224 -8.01 50.77 -5.42
C SER A 224 -9.46 50.43 -5.07
N ARG A 225 -9.73 49.15 -4.77
CA ARG A 225 -10.96 48.73 -4.08
C ARG A 225 -10.63 48.02 -2.78
N SER A 226 -10.88 48.74 -1.70
CA SER A 226 -10.79 48.36 -0.31
C SER A 226 -11.90 47.39 0.09
N SER A 227 -11.55 46.48 1.01
CA SER A 227 -12.34 45.98 2.15
C SER A 227 -13.80 45.57 1.92
N GLN A 228 -14.09 44.28 2.14
CA GLN A 228 -15.25 43.88 2.95
C GLN A 228 -15.11 42.44 3.48
N SER A 229 -15.14 42.32 4.82
CA SER A 229 -15.38 41.09 5.56
C SER A 229 -16.82 40.60 5.35
N PRO A 230 -17.06 39.28 5.29
CA PRO A 230 -18.40 38.73 5.49
C PRO A 230 -18.68 38.43 6.97
N LEU A 231 -19.83 38.94 7.41
CA LEU A 231 -20.54 38.76 8.68
C LEU A 231 -21.07 37.30 8.84
N PRO A 232 -21.38 36.82 10.06
CA PRO A 232 -21.84 35.45 10.28
C PRO A 232 -23.25 35.19 9.75
N THR A 233 -23.41 34.04 9.11
CA THR A 233 -24.68 33.47 8.65
C THR A 233 -25.55 33.03 9.84
N PRO A 234 -26.87 33.30 9.84
CA PRO A 234 -27.78 32.83 10.88
C PRO A 234 -28.07 31.33 10.76
N THR A 235 -28.09 30.68 11.92
CA THR A 235 -28.56 29.31 12.16
C THR A 235 -30.02 29.13 11.69
N PRO A 236 -30.32 28.16 10.81
CA PRO A 236 -31.70 27.80 10.52
C PRO A 236 -32.23 26.87 11.61
N SER A 237 -33.35 27.27 12.20
CA SER A 237 -34.16 26.48 13.11
C SER A 237 -34.70 25.23 12.39
N LEU A 238 -34.50 24.06 13.00
CA LEU A 238 -35.14 22.80 12.61
C LEU A 238 -36.65 22.89 12.82
N GLN A 239 -37.41 23.10 11.75
CA GLN A 239 -38.82 22.69 11.67
C GLN A 239 -38.87 21.30 11.03
N PHE A 240 -39.48 20.37 11.75
CA PHE A 240 -39.64 18.97 11.38
C PHE A 240 -40.97 18.81 10.65
N ASP A 241 -40.98 19.04 9.33
CA ASP A 241 -42.12 18.68 8.49
C ASP A 241 -41.83 17.35 7.79
N GLY A 242 -42.60 16.34 8.19
CA GLY A 242 -42.51 14.99 7.66
C GLY A 242 -43.09 14.89 6.27
N HIS A 243 -42.22 14.76 5.26
CA HIS A 243 -42.60 14.17 3.97
C HIS A 243 -41.57 13.12 3.55
N SER A 244 -42.02 11.87 3.65
CA SER A 244 -41.37 10.68 3.13
C SER A 244 -41.14 10.80 1.63
N THR A 245 -39.88 10.91 1.21
CA THR A 245 -39.44 10.64 -0.16
C THR A 245 -38.34 9.59 -0.09
N GLY A 246 -38.57 8.48 -0.81
CA GLY A 246 -37.76 7.27 -0.72
C GLY A 246 -36.33 7.45 -1.21
N PRO A 247 -35.41 6.54 -0.82
CA PRO A 247 -34.00 6.69 -1.13
C PRO A 247 -33.76 6.43 -2.63
N THR A 248 -33.15 7.43 -3.27
CA THR A 248 -32.55 7.30 -4.61
C THR A 248 -31.35 6.36 -4.50
N PHE A 249 -31.45 5.19 -5.12
CA PHE A 249 -30.35 4.22 -5.21
C PHE A 249 -29.21 4.78 -6.06
N ALA A 250 -28.09 5.11 -5.42
CA ALA A 250 -26.84 5.38 -6.12
C ALA A 250 -26.30 4.08 -6.74
N SER A 251 -26.15 4.07 -8.06
CA SER A 251 -25.66 2.93 -8.82
C SER A 251 -24.17 2.69 -8.55
N PHE A 252 -23.86 1.68 -7.72
CA PHE A 252 -22.49 1.22 -7.52
C PHE A 252 -22.08 0.29 -8.67
N ARG A 253 -21.22 0.80 -9.57
CA ARG A 253 -20.58 -0.01 -10.62
C ARG A 253 -19.35 -0.72 -10.06
N LEU A 254 -19.47 -1.99 -9.71
CA LEU A 254 -18.33 -2.87 -9.43
C LEU A 254 -17.65 -3.24 -10.75
N SER A 255 -16.52 -2.61 -11.06
CA SER A 255 -15.69 -2.97 -12.21
C SER A 255 -14.74 -4.11 -11.81
N MET A 256 -15.12 -5.35 -12.13
CA MET A 256 -14.19 -6.48 -12.13
C MET A 256 -13.45 -6.50 -13.47
N THR A 257 -12.23 -5.94 -13.50
CA THR A 257 -11.32 -6.14 -14.64
C THR A 257 -10.45 -7.37 -14.39
N GLN A 258 -10.69 -8.41 -15.19
CA GLN A 258 -9.88 -9.63 -15.23
C GLN A 258 -8.82 -9.45 -16.32
N THR A 259 -7.57 -9.19 -15.94
CA THR A 259 -6.43 -9.15 -16.87
C THR A 259 -5.69 -10.47 -16.78
N ALA A 260 -5.98 -11.38 -17.71
CA ALA A 260 -5.04 -12.42 -18.09
C ALA A 260 -3.96 -11.77 -18.96
N SER A 261 -2.70 -11.82 -18.54
CA SER A 261 -1.58 -11.38 -19.35
C SER A 261 -0.45 -12.38 -19.22
N THR A 262 -0.41 -13.27 -20.19
CA THR A 262 0.75 -14.08 -20.56
C THR A 262 1.81 -13.13 -21.10
N TRP A 263 2.98 -13.06 -20.45
CA TRP A 263 4.15 -12.42 -21.05
C TRP A 263 5.36 -13.34 -20.95
N VAL A 264 5.90 -13.61 -22.13
CA VAL A 264 7.17 -14.29 -22.41
C VAL A 264 8.30 -13.36 -21.97
N ILE A 265 9.20 -13.85 -21.11
CA ILE A 265 10.44 -13.17 -20.74
C ILE A 265 11.52 -13.68 -21.68
N THR A 266 12.02 -12.82 -22.56
CA THR A 266 13.27 -13.06 -23.30
C THR A 266 14.44 -12.56 -22.46
N ASN A 267 15.11 -13.46 -21.75
CA ASN A 267 16.44 -13.21 -21.20
C ASN A 267 17.48 -13.66 -22.22
N ALA A 268 18.26 -12.72 -22.73
CA ALA A 268 19.48 -13.01 -23.50
C ALA A 268 20.65 -12.29 -22.84
N MET A 269 21.26 -12.96 -21.87
CA MET A 269 22.63 -12.68 -21.45
C MET A 269 23.37 -14.02 -21.48
N THR A 270 23.79 -14.39 -22.69
CA THR A 270 24.63 -15.57 -22.94
C THR A 270 26.03 -15.23 -22.49
N ILE A 271 26.43 -15.74 -21.32
CA ILE A 271 27.83 -15.81 -20.92
C ILE A 271 28.43 -16.97 -21.71
N SER A 272 29.16 -16.65 -22.77
CA SER A 272 29.96 -17.58 -23.55
C SER A 272 31.13 -18.08 -22.70
N GLY A 273 30.99 -19.30 -22.17
CA GLY A 273 32.08 -20.07 -21.60
C GLY A 273 33.00 -20.56 -22.71
N THR A 274 34.23 -20.06 -22.71
CA THR A 274 35.36 -20.61 -23.47
C THR A 274 35.87 -21.86 -22.77
N ASP A 275 35.45 -23.05 -23.24
CA ASP A 275 36.08 -24.30 -22.82
C ASP A 275 37.40 -24.50 -23.55
N GLY A 276 38.45 -24.56 -22.73
CA GLY A 276 39.82 -24.80 -23.13
C GLY A 276 40.01 -26.23 -23.63
N GLN A 277 40.56 -26.32 -24.83
CA GLN A 277 41.18 -27.52 -25.38
C GLN A 277 42.44 -27.85 -24.57
N SER A 278 42.49 -29.01 -23.92
CA SER A 278 43.72 -29.55 -23.35
C SER A 278 43.82 -31.07 -23.55
N VAL A 279 44.62 -31.42 -24.54
CA VAL A 279 45.62 -32.52 -24.56
C VAL A 279 45.25 -33.82 -23.85
N LYS A 280 44.96 -34.86 -24.65
CA LYS A 280 45.77 -36.10 -24.76
C LYS A 280 45.36 -36.92 -25.97
#